data_AF-A0A840CDY0-F1
#
_entry.id   AF-A0A840CDY0-F1
#
_cell.length_a   1.000
_cell.length_b   1.000
_cell.length_c   1.000
_cell.angle_alpha   90.00
_cell.angle_beta   90.00
_cell.angle_gamma   90.00
#
_symmetry.space_group_name_H-M   'P 1'
#
loop_
_entity.id
_entity.type
_entity.pdbx_description
1 polymer ?
#
loop_
_entity_poly.entity_id
_entity_poly.type
_entity_poly.pdbx_seq_one_letter_code
_entity_poly.pdbx_strand_id
1 'polypeptide(L)'
;MTIRNTRRADIARAAGLCCTLGILAGPASATNGYIANGYGGGSKGMAGAGVAVPTGVLGLARNPAMGLKVGNQAGFCLTTFAPDRGFETSGTGPLANGSYDSRNSVFVIPCGGANF
;
A
#
# COMPACT_ATOMS: atom_id res chain seq x y z
N MET A 1 2.12 22.28 44.91
CA MET A 1 2.84 22.51 43.63
C MET A 1 3.43 21.18 43.14
N THR A 2 2.60 20.28 42.59
CA THR A 2 3.04 18.87 42.34
C THR A 2 2.45 18.24 41.07
N ILE A 3 1.49 18.90 40.41
CA ILE A 3 0.72 18.34 39.27
C ILE A 3 1.50 18.41 37.93
N ARG A 4 2.51 19.28 37.82
CA ARG A 4 3.22 19.52 36.55
C ARG A 4 4.29 18.46 36.23
N ASN A 5 4.75 17.72 37.24
CA ASN A 5 5.84 16.74 37.09
C ASN A 5 5.33 15.33 36.69
N THR A 6 4.14 14.95 37.15
CA THR A 6 3.50 13.68 36.78
C THR A 6 3.15 13.64 35.29
N ARG A 7 2.56 14.71 34.74
CA ARG A 7 2.25 14.80 33.29
C ARG A 7 3.48 14.64 32.40
N ARG A 8 4.65 15.14 32.81
CA ARG A 8 5.91 14.99 32.05
C ARG A 8 6.43 13.55 32.10
N ALA A 9 6.32 12.90 33.26
CA ALA A 9 6.68 11.50 33.42
C ALA A 9 5.72 10.57 32.64
N ASP A 10 4.43 10.90 32.61
CA ASP A 10 3.42 10.15 31.86
C ASP A 10 3.63 10.29 30.34
N ILE A 11 3.97 11.50 29.86
CA ILE A 11 4.33 11.72 28.45
C ILE A 11 5.62 10.98 28.09
N ALA A 12 6.64 11.00 28.95
CA ALA A 12 7.89 10.27 28.71
C ALA A 12 7.68 8.75 28.69
N ARG A 13 6.82 8.22 29.56
CA ARG A 13 6.44 6.81 29.58
C ARG A 13 5.61 6.40 28.36
N ALA A 14 4.65 7.23 27.96
CA ALA A 14 3.86 7.01 26.75
C ALA A 14 4.73 7.04 25.48
N ALA A 15 5.66 8.00 25.39
CA ALA A 15 6.63 8.07 24.30
C ALA A 15 7.55 6.84 24.28
N GLY A 16 8.05 6.41 25.45
CA GLY A 16 8.84 5.19 25.58
C GLY A 16 8.07 3.95 25.12
N LEU A 17 6.82 3.79 25.56
CA LEU A 17 5.98 2.67 25.17
C LEU A 17 5.69 2.66 23.66
N CYS A 18 5.35 3.81 23.07
CA CYS A 18 5.16 3.94 21.61
C CYS A 18 6.43 3.60 20.82
N CYS A 19 7.60 4.05 21.27
CA CYS A 19 8.87 3.70 20.63
C CYS A 19 9.14 2.20 20.71
N THR A 20 8.90 1.56 21.86
CA THR A 20 9.08 0.10 22.01
C THR A 20 8.10 -0.70 21.14
N LEU A 21 6.84 -0.28 21.06
CA LEU A 21 5.83 -0.89 20.18
C LEU A 21 6.16 -0.70 18.71
N GLY A 22 6.73 0.46 18.32
CA GLY A 22 7.19 0.72 16.96
C GLY A 22 8.38 -0.16 16.55
N ILE A 23 9.29 -0.47 17.48
CA ILE A 23 10.42 -1.38 17.24
C ILE A 23 9.95 -2.85 17.16
N LEU A 24 8.94 -3.22 17.95
CA LEU A 24 8.35 -4.56 17.98
C LEU A 24 7.31 -4.80 16.88
N ALA A 25 6.93 -3.76 16.13
CA ALA A 25 6.02 -3.89 15.00
C ALA A 25 6.69 -4.65 13.85
N GLY A 26 6.47 -5.96 13.81
CA GLY A 26 6.84 -6.78 12.65
C GLY A 26 6.02 -6.44 11.41
N PRO A 27 6.49 -6.79 10.20
CA PRO A 27 5.72 -6.61 8.99
C PRO A 27 4.44 -7.46 9.06
N ALA A 28 3.28 -6.81 9.01
CA ALA A 28 2.04 -7.52 8.75
C ALA A 28 2.09 -8.04 7.31
N SER A 29 2.32 -9.34 7.13
CA SER A 29 2.25 -9.99 5.83
C SER A 29 0.80 -10.08 5.38
N ALA A 30 0.31 -8.99 4.82
CA ALA A 30 -0.94 -8.96 4.07
C ALA A 30 -0.57 -8.87 2.58
N THR A 31 -1.00 -9.84 1.79
CA THR A 31 -0.96 -9.69 0.33
C THR A 31 -1.87 -8.51 -0.03
N ASN A 32 -1.32 -7.50 -0.72
CA ASN A 32 -2.16 -6.54 -1.41
C ASN A 32 -3.06 -7.36 -2.35
N GLY A 33 -4.38 -7.35 -2.12
CA GLY A 33 -5.31 -8.08 -2.98
C GLY A 33 -5.21 -7.65 -4.44
N TYR A 34 -6.07 -8.15 -5.32
CA TYR A 34 -6.03 -7.79 -6.75
C TYR A 34 -6.38 -6.32 -7.06
N ILE A 35 -6.61 -5.48 -6.05
CA ILE A 35 -6.89 -4.05 -6.20
C ILE A 35 -5.57 -3.30 -6.33
N ALA A 36 -5.48 -2.38 -7.29
CA ALA A 36 -4.28 -1.57 -7.52
C ALA A 36 -3.84 -0.83 -6.24
N ASN A 37 -2.60 -1.10 -5.80
CA ASN A 37 -1.97 -0.49 -4.62
C ASN A 37 -1.44 0.94 -4.87
N GLY A 38 -2.15 1.74 -5.69
CA GLY A 38 -1.73 3.07 -6.13
C GLY A 38 -1.52 3.16 -7.64
N TYR A 39 -1.60 4.39 -8.15
CA TYR A 39 -1.54 4.72 -9.59
C TYR A 39 -0.28 5.53 -9.89
N GLY A 40 0.49 5.08 -10.89
CA GLY A 40 1.79 5.67 -11.23
C GLY A 40 2.92 5.31 -10.26
N GLY A 41 4.16 5.62 -10.66
CA GLY A 41 5.36 5.26 -9.90
C GLY A 41 5.42 5.92 -8.51
N GLY A 42 5.04 7.20 -8.42
CA GLY A 42 5.08 7.94 -7.15
C GLY A 42 4.17 7.36 -6.07
N SER A 43 2.89 7.11 -6.40
CA SER A 43 1.95 6.52 -5.44
C SER A 43 2.36 5.09 -5.05
N LYS A 44 2.80 4.27 -6.03
CA LYS A 44 3.27 2.90 -5.76
C LYS A 44 4.53 2.86 -4.89
N GLY A 45 5.48 3.76 -5.11
CA GLY A 45 6.69 3.89 -4.28
C GLY A 45 6.39 4.27 -2.83
N MET A 46 5.24 4.89 -2.58
CA MET A 46 4.73 5.21 -1.24
C MET A 46 3.66 4.25 -0.74
N ALA A 47 3.67 2.98 -1.21
CA ALA A 47 2.72 1.94 -0.83
C ALA A 47 1.22 2.31 -1.04
N GLY A 48 0.94 3.13 -2.06
CA GLY A 48 -0.42 3.56 -2.39
C GLY A 48 -0.88 4.85 -1.74
N ALA A 49 0.01 5.52 -0.98
CA ALA A 49 -0.27 6.88 -0.53
C ALA A 49 -0.45 7.82 -1.74
N GLY A 50 -1.36 8.79 -1.61
CA GLY A 50 -1.70 9.68 -2.73
C GLY A 50 -3.03 10.41 -2.62
N VAL A 51 -3.81 10.21 -1.55
CA VAL A 51 -5.08 10.94 -1.36
C VAL A 51 -4.85 12.44 -1.17
N ALA A 52 -3.83 12.81 -0.39
CA ALA A 52 -3.48 14.21 -0.12
C ALA A 52 -2.07 14.60 -0.61
N VAL A 53 -1.36 13.67 -1.26
CA VAL A 53 0.01 13.88 -1.76
C VAL A 53 -0.02 13.91 -3.29
N PRO A 54 0.42 15.00 -3.95
CA PRO A 54 0.47 15.06 -5.40
C PRO A 54 1.52 14.07 -5.92
N THR A 55 1.10 13.15 -6.79
CA THR A 55 1.99 12.13 -7.39
C THR A 55 2.04 12.23 -8.93
N GLY A 56 1.67 13.40 -9.46
CA GLY A 56 1.54 13.69 -10.89
C GLY A 56 0.13 13.40 -11.42
N VAL A 57 -0.02 13.46 -12.76
CA VAL A 57 -1.31 13.31 -13.47
C VAL A 57 -2.03 12.00 -13.18
N LEU A 58 -1.30 10.93 -12.88
CA LEU A 58 -1.90 9.63 -12.53
C LEU A 58 -2.52 9.62 -11.12
N GLY A 59 -2.12 10.56 -10.26
CA GLY A 59 -2.72 10.77 -8.94
C GLY A 59 -4.19 11.18 -8.99
N LEU A 60 -4.67 11.69 -10.15
CA LEU A 60 -6.07 12.02 -10.39
C LEU A 60 -7.00 10.81 -10.29
N ALA A 61 -6.50 9.62 -10.64
CA ALA A 61 -7.24 8.36 -10.47
C ALA A 61 -7.48 8.03 -8.98
N ARG A 62 -6.69 8.60 -8.06
CA ARG A 62 -6.90 8.47 -6.61
C ARG A 62 -7.74 9.61 -6.03
N ASN A 63 -7.50 10.84 -6.48
CA ASN A 63 -8.22 12.02 -6.04
C ASN A 63 -8.27 13.07 -7.17
N PRO A 64 -9.42 13.25 -7.85
CA PRO A 64 -9.56 14.23 -8.92
C PRO A 64 -9.29 15.68 -8.50
N ALA A 65 -9.51 16.04 -7.23
CA ALA A 65 -9.22 17.39 -6.73
C ALA A 65 -7.73 17.75 -6.80
N MET A 66 -6.85 16.74 -6.88
CA MET A 66 -5.42 16.96 -7.11
C MET A 66 -5.14 17.56 -8.48
N GLY A 67 -6.09 17.57 -9.42
CA GLY A 67 -5.97 18.23 -10.73
C GLY A 67 -5.80 19.74 -10.65
N LEU A 68 -6.13 20.35 -9.50
CA LEU A 68 -5.81 21.74 -9.22
C LEU A 68 -4.35 21.97 -8.78
N LYS A 69 -3.63 20.88 -8.44
CA LYS A 69 -2.23 20.88 -8.04
C LYS A 69 -1.30 20.38 -9.14
N VAL A 70 -1.84 19.67 -10.13
CA VAL A 70 -1.12 19.24 -11.33
C VAL A 70 -1.51 20.21 -12.46
N GLY A 71 -0.55 20.75 -13.22
CA GLY A 71 -0.87 21.62 -14.37
C GLY A 71 -1.40 20.85 -15.57
N ASN A 72 -1.36 21.47 -16.75
CA ASN A 72 -1.69 20.80 -18.00
C ASN A 72 -0.60 19.78 -18.33
N GLN A 73 -0.91 18.50 -18.14
CA GLN A 73 0.05 17.41 -18.19
C GLN A 73 -0.62 16.14 -18.69
N ALA A 74 0.07 15.38 -19.51
CA ALA A 74 -0.28 14.00 -19.85
C ALA A 74 0.81 13.05 -19.34
N GLY A 75 0.44 11.81 -19.07
CA GLY A 75 1.34 10.80 -18.55
C GLY A 75 0.92 9.40 -18.96
N PHE A 76 1.91 8.53 -19.12
CA PHE A 76 1.75 7.11 -19.43
C PHE A 76 2.68 6.31 -18.53
N CYS A 77 2.29 5.08 -18.21
CA CYS A 77 3.05 4.15 -17.40
C CYS A 77 2.76 2.70 -17.76
N LEU A 78 3.74 1.86 -17.46
CA LEU A 78 3.63 0.42 -17.40
C LEU A 78 4.00 0.00 -15.99
N THR A 79 3.15 -0.79 -15.35
CA THR A 79 3.41 -1.33 -14.01
C THR A 79 3.31 -2.84 -14.03
N THR A 80 4.04 -3.50 -13.16
CA THR A 80 4.02 -4.96 -13.05
C THR A 80 3.38 -5.38 -11.73
N PHE A 81 2.47 -6.33 -11.78
CA PHE A 81 1.93 -7.01 -10.61
C PHE A 81 2.38 -8.46 -10.65
N ALA A 82 3.16 -8.88 -9.65
CA ALA A 82 3.76 -10.20 -9.61
C ALA A 82 3.39 -10.94 -8.31
N PRO A 83 2.19 -11.54 -8.22
CA PRO A 83 1.77 -12.24 -7.02
C PRO A 83 2.27 -13.69 -7.03
N ASP A 84 2.81 -14.15 -5.90
CA ASP A 84 3.00 -15.56 -5.64
C ASP A 84 1.67 -16.15 -5.14
N ARG A 85 1.13 -17.13 -5.86
CA ARG A 85 -0.20 -17.68 -5.60
C ARG A 85 -0.20 -19.18 -5.84
N GLY A 86 -0.35 -19.92 -4.76
CA GLY A 86 -0.62 -21.34 -4.77
C GLY A 86 -1.49 -21.72 -3.59
N PHE A 87 -2.06 -22.92 -3.64
CA PHE A 87 -2.74 -23.53 -2.50
C PHE A 87 -2.47 -25.04 -2.48
N GLU A 88 -2.40 -25.59 -1.27
CA GLU A 88 -2.26 -27.03 -1.05
C GLU A 88 -3.58 -27.62 -0.56
N THR A 89 -3.95 -28.77 -1.11
CA THR A 89 -5.13 -29.52 -0.70
C THR A 89 -4.72 -30.87 -0.13
N SER A 90 -5.35 -31.24 0.98
CA SER A 90 -5.21 -32.54 1.61
C SER A 90 -6.55 -32.99 2.22
N GLY A 91 -6.75 -34.29 2.42
CA GLY A 91 -7.96 -34.86 3.04
C GLY A 91 -8.91 -35.54 2.05
N THR A 92 -10.19 -35.64 2.42
CA THR A 92 -11.28 -36.31 1.68
C THR A 92 -12.27 -35.32 1.03
N GLY A 93 -11.87 -34.06 0.90
CA GLY A 93 -12.69 -33.01 0.29
C GLY A 93 -12.86 -33.20 -1.23
N PRO A 94 -13.71 -32.37 -1.86
CA PRO A 94 -14.01 -32.49 -3.29
C PRO A 94 -12.84 -32.07 -4.22
N LEU A 95 -11.78 -31.48 -3.68
CA LEU A 95 -10.59 -31.09 -4.44
C LEU A 95 -9.55 -32.20 -4.39
N ALA A 96 -8.96 -32.54 -5.54
CA ALA A 96 -7.89 -33.53 -5.58
C ALA A 96 -6.68 -33.05 -4.78
N ASN A 97 -6.10 -33.93 -3.96
CA ASN A 97 -4.96 -33.62 -3.11
C ASN A 97 -3.72 -33.27 -3.95
N GLY A 98 -2.99 -32.25 -3.53
CA GLY A 98 -1.79 -31.79 -4.23
C GLY A 98 -1.50 -30.31 -3.99
N SER A 99 -0.38 -29.86 -4.54
CA SER A 99 -0.05 -28.43 -4.62
C SER A 99 -0.46 -27.88 -5.98
N TYR A 100 -1.12 -26.73 -5.97
CA TYR A 100 -1.58 -26.04 -7.18
C TYR A 100 -1.06 -24.62 -7.19
N ASP A 101 -0.14 -24.35 -8.12
CA ASP A 101 0.44 -23.03 -8.33
C ASP A 101 -0.19 -22.31 -9.52
N SER A 102 -0.18 -20.98 -9.47
CA SER A 102 -0.66 -20.16 -10.57
C SER A 102 0.26 -20.26 -11.78
N ARG A 103 -0.32 -20.55 -12.95
CA ARG A 103 0.42 -20.59 -14.23
C ARG A 103 1.05 -19.25 -14.63
N ASN A 104 0.54 -18.13 -14.10
CA ASN A 104 1.03 -16.81 -14.45
C ASN A 104 1.40 -16.03 -13.19
N SER A 105 2.69 -15.74 -13.04
CA SER A 105 3.26 -15.05 -11.90
C SER A 105 3.44 -13.56 -12.12
N VAL A 106 3.30 -13.05 -13.36
CA VAL A 106 3.53 -11.62 -13.68
C VAL A 106 2.46 -11.10 -14.64
N PHE A 107 1.89 -9.96 -14.28
CA PHE A 107 0.89 -9.23 -15.06
C PHE A 107 1.42 -7.83 -15.35
N VAL A 108 1.47 -7.46 -16.62
CA VAL A 108 1.81 -6.09 -17.04
C VAL A 108 0.53 -5.28 -17.16
N ILE A 109 0.50 -4.10 -16.53
CA ILE A 109 -0.68 -3.25 -16.41
C ILE A 109 -0.32 -1.87 -16.99
N PRO A 110 -0.86 -1.51 -18.17
CA PRO A 110 -0.71 -0.15 -18.71
C PRO A 110 -1.60 0.83 -17.95
N CYS A 111 -1.12 2.06 -17.85
CA CYS A 111 -1.83 3.16 -17.23
C CYS A 111 -1.49 4.49 -17.90
N GLY A 112 -2.41 5.43 -17.86
CA GLY A 112 -2.24 6.74 -18.48
C GLY A 112 -3.33 7.71 -18.07
N GLY A 113 -3.09 9.01 -18.28
CA GLY A 113 -4.05 10.05 -17.97
C GLY A 113 -3.58 11.42 -18.45
N ALA A 114 -4.51 12.36 -18.53
CA ALA A 114 -4.26 13.75 -18.90
C ALA A 114 -5.05 14.69 -18.00
N ASN A 115 -4.51 15.89 -17.81
CA ASN A 115 -5.11 17.04 -17.14
C ASN A 115 -4.95 18.25 -18.08
N PHE A 116 -6.00 19.04 -18.26
CA PHE A 116 -6.05 20.12 -19.25
C PHE A 116 -6.87 21.31 -18.78
#